data_AF-A0A398BRA2-F1
#
_entry.id   AF-A0A398BRA2-F1
#
_cell.length_a   1.000
_cell.length_b   1.000
_cell.length_c   1.000
_cell.angle_alpha   90.00
_cell.angle_beta   90.00
_cell.angle_gamma   90.00
#
_symmetry.space_group_name_H-M   'P 1'
#
loop_
_entity.id
_entity.type
_entity.pdbx_description
1 polymer ?
#
loop_
_entity_poly.entity_id
_entity_poly.type
_entity_poly.pdbx_seq_one_letter_code
_entity_poly.pdbx_strand_id
1 'polypeptide(L)' 'TLKEQCVHRKRFDSIQHATRAIGDWISFYNNRRPHQALAMRTPTEAFRLAA' A
#
# COMPACT_ATOMS: atom_id res chain seq x y z
N THR A 1 -3.01 -8.30 -2.98
CA THR A 1 -2.17 -8.03 -1.78
C THR A 1 -0.87 -7.34 -2.19
N LEU A 2 -0.02 -6.87 -1.25
CA LEU A 2 1.30 -6.27 -1.58
C LEU A 2 2.13 -7.21 -2.45
N LYS A 3 2.20 -8.48 -2.05
CA LYS A 3 2.93 -9.53 -2.76
C LYS A 3 2.49 -9.61 -4.22
N GLU A 4 1.20 -9.72 -4.49
CA GLU A 4 0.70 -9.90 -5.86
C GLU A 4 0.76 -8.64 -6.71
N GLN A 5 0.48 -7.47 -6.13
CA GLN A 5 0.30 -6.23 -6.88
C GLN A 5 1.60 -5.43 -7.04
N CYS A 6 2.54 -5.57 -6.10
CA CYS A 6 3.77 -4.77 -6.08
C CYS A 6 5.04 -5.61 -6.32
N VAL A 7 5.07 -6.89 -5.93
CA VAL A 7 6.33 -7.67 -5.87
C VAL A 7 6.34 -8.84 -6.86
N HIS A 8 5.22 -9.53 -7.06
CA HIS A 8 5.16 -10.71 -7.90
C HIS A 8 5.40 -10.32 -9.37
N ARG A 9 6.32 -11.05 -10.03
CA ARG A 9 6.74 -10.81 -11.42
C ARG A 9 7.25 -9.39 -11.70
N LYS A 10 7.68 -8.66 -10.67
CA LYS A 10 8.40 -7.40 -10.80
C LYS A 10 9.90 -7.66 -10.68
N ARG A 11 10.66 -7.14 -11.65
CA ARG A 11 12.11 -7.03 -11.55
C ARG A 11 12.44 -5.66 -10.98
N PHE A 12 13.29 -5.63 -9.96
CA PHE A 12 13.88 -4.41 -9.43
C PHE A 12 15.36 -4.39 -9.80
N ASP A 13 15.84 -3.26 -10.30
CA ASP A 13 17.22 -3.11 -10.77
C ASP A 13 18.21 -2.89 -9.63
N SER A 14 17.71 -2.51 -8.46
CA SER A 14 18.50 -2.34 -7.23
C SER A 14 17.62 -2.47 -6.00
N ILE A 15 18.27 -2.67 -4.84
CA ILE A 15 17.59 -2.63 -3.54
C ILE A 15 16.93 -1.26 -3.34
N GLN A 16 17.59 -0.17 -3.73
CA GLN A 16 17.05 1.18 -3.63
C GLN A 16 15.77 1.35 -4.46
N HIS A 17 15.74 0.80 -5.68
CA HIS A 17 14.53 0.78 -6.51
C HIS A 17 13.41 -0.01 -5.82
N ALA A 18 13.71 -1.22 -5.31
CA ALA A 18 12.73 -2.04 -4.59
C ALA A 18 12.16 -1.32 -3.36
N THR A 19 13.03 -0.72 -2.53
CA THR A 19 12.63 0.03 -1.34
C THR A 19 11.69 1.17 -1.67
N ARG A 20 12.00 1.95 -2.71
CA ARG A 20 11.14 3.05 -3.16
C ARG A 20 9.78 2.53 -3.64
N ALA A 21 9.79 1.54 -4.54
CA ALA A 21 8.54 0.98 -5.09
C ALA A 21 7.63 0.40 -4.00
N ILE A 22 8.19 -0.31 -3.03
CA ILE A 22 7.44 -0.87 -1.89
C ILE A 22 6.92 0.26 -0.98
N GLY A 23 7.75 1.26 -0.67
CA GLY A 23 7.35 2.40 0.15
C GLY A 23 6.23 3.23 -0.49
N ASP A 24 6.30 3.45 -1.80
CA ASP A 24 5.27 4.14 -2.58
C ASP A 24 3.96 3.33 -2.57
N TRP A 25 4.03 2.01 -2.73
CA TRP A 25 2.86 1.13 -2.68
C TRP A 25 2.19 1.13 -1.31
N ILE A 26 2.97 1.04 -0.21
CA ILE A 26 2.46 1.11 1.16
C ILE A 26 1.78 2.46 1.42
N SER A 27 2.43 3.55 1.02
CA SER A 27 1.90 4.91 1.12
C SER A 27 0.55 5.05 0.41
N PHE A 28 0.45 4.51 -0.80
CA PHE A 28 -0.78 4.47 -1.57
C PHE A 28 -1.87 3.63 -0.88
N TYR A 29 -1.54 2.40 -0.46
CA TYR A 29 -2.49 1.48 0.15
C TYR A 29 -3.11 2.06 1.43
N ASN A 30 -2.29 2.68 2.27
CA ASN A 30 -2.71 3.19 3.58
C ASN A 30 -3.45 4.53 3.49
N ASN A 31 -3.07 5.42 2.56
CA ASN A 31 -3.54 6.80 2.58
C ASN A 31 -4.42 7.20 1.39
N ARG A 32 -4.50 6.38 0.34
CA ARG A 32 -5.21 6.75 -0.90
C ARG A 32 -6.16 5.69 -1.43
N ARG A 33 -5.94 4.41 -1.10
CA ARG A 33 -6.81 3.32 -1.57
C ARG A 33 -8.01 3.15 -0.63
N PRO A 34 -9.25 3.44 -1.08
CA PRO A 34 -10.44 3.11 -0.30
C PRO A 34 -10.70 1.60 -0.32
N HIS A 35 -11.16 1.05 0.80
CA HIS A 35 -11.46 -0.38 0.92
C HIS A 35 -12.93 -0.58 1.30
N GLN A 36 -13.61 -1.47 0.57
CA GLN A 36 -15.02 -1.78 0.82
C GLN A 36 -15.26 -2.32 2.24
N ALA A 37 -14.36 -3.15 2.76
CA ALA A 37 -14.41 -3.65 4.13
C ALA A 37 -14.29 -2.54 5.20
N LEU A 38 -13.79 -1.36 4.82
CA LEU A 38 -13.67 -0.18 5.67
C LEU A 38 -14.73 0.89 5.33
N ALA A 39 -15.87 0.49 4.77
CA ALA A 39 -16.92 1.41 4.30
C ALA A 39 -16.37 2.48 3.34
N MET A 40 -15.52 2.06 2.39
CA MET A 40 -14.85 2.91 1.40
C MET A 40 -13.87 3.94 1.98
N ARG A 41 -13.43 3.77 3.24
CA ARG A 41 -12.35 4.55 3.82
C ARG A 41 -10.99 3.93 3.53
N THR A 42 -9.96 4.76 3.64
CA THR A 42 -8.56 4.32 3.68
C THR A 42 -8.22 3.72 5.05
N PRO A 43 -7.19 2.86 5.16
CA PRO A 43 -6.76 2.31 6.43
C PRO A 43 -6.38 3.40 7.45
N THR A 44 -5.70 4.47 7.01
CA THR A 44 -5.35 5.60 7.87
C THR A 44 -6.59 6.31 8.43
N GLU A 45 -7.63 6.52 7.63
CA GLU A 45 -8.89 7.11 8.10
C GLU A 45 -9.61 6.20 9.09
N ALA A 46 -9.67 4.90 8.80
CA ALA A 46 -10.30 3.93 9.69
C ALA A 46 -9.58 3.86 11.05
N PHE A 47 -8.24 3.86 11.04
CA PHE A 47 -7.45 3.85 12.27
C PHE A 47 -7.63 5.14 13.08
N ARG A 48 -7.63 6.31 12.43
CA ARG A 48 -7.84 7.60 13.11
C ARG A 48 -9.20 7.71 13.79
N LEU A 49 -10.24 7.07 13.23
CA LEU A 49 -11.59 7.08 13.80
C LEU A 49 -11.79 6.06 14.94
N ALA A 50 -10.86 5.12 15.10
CA ALA A 50 -10.88 4.11 16.16
C ALA A 50 -10.03 4.50 17.38
N ALA A 51 -9.23 5.57 17.28
CA ALA A 51 -8.39 6.13 18.34
C ALA A 51 -9.12 7.27 19.06
#